data_AF-A0A935K812-F1
#
_entry.id   AF-A0A935K812-F1
#
_cell.length_a   1.000
_cell.length_b   1.000
_cell.length_c   1.000
_cell.angle_alpha   90.00
_cell.angle_beta   90.00
_cell.angle_gamma   90.00
#
_symmetry.space_group_name_H-M   'P 1'
#
loop_
_entity.id
_entity.type
_entity.pdbx_description
1 polymer ?
#
loop_
_entity_poly.entity_id
_entity_poly.type
_entity_poly.pdbx_seq_one_letter_code
_entity_poly.pdbx_strand_id
1 'polypeptide(L)'
;MKALTARSDLTRDGYVFTPNKGEPQIVNAEGSLEVAHVTDFLDAIKNGSQPSAGIKTGIEACNPVHLAKAAYWKKKRMKFDPTGMKIVEDV
;
A
#
# COMPACT_ATOMS: atom_id res chain seq x y z
N MET A 1 -4.47 -21.50 20.40
CA MET A 1 -3.40 -20.97 19.52
C MET A 1 -3.57 -19.47 19.40
N LYS A 2 -2.58 -18.65 19.81
CA LYS A 2 -2.59 -17.20 19.56
C LYS A 2 -2.22 -16.96 18.09
N ALA A 3 -3.03 -16.20 17.36
CA ALA A 3 -2.69 -15.78 16.00
C ALA A 3 -1.45 -14.87 16.04
N LEU A 4 -0.33 -15.33 15.48
CA LEU A 4 0.82 -14.48 15.17
C LEU A 4 0.39 -13.56 14.02
N THR A 5 0.11 -12.30 14.35
CA THR A 5 -0.36 -11.30 13.39
C THR A 5 0.79 -10.34 13.14
N ALA A 6 1.21 -10.21 11.88
CA ALA A 6 2.24 -9.24 11.49
C ALA A 6 1.72 -7.84 11.79
N ARG A 7 2.58 -6.97 12.33
CA ARG A 7 2.21 -5.62 12.75
C ARG A 7 2.98 -4.61 11.90
N SER A 8 2.26 -3.61 11.41
CA SER A 8 2.86 -2.46 10.73
C SER A 8 2.46 -1.20 11.48
N ASP A 9 3.45 -0.43 11.94
CA ASP A 9 3.26 0.89 12.54
C ASP A 9 3.72 1.94 11.52
N LEU A 10 2.78 2.66 10.90
CA LEU A 10 3.06 3.75 9.96
C LEU A 10 2.98 5.11 10.65
N THR A 11 3.97 5.95 10.40
CA THR A 11 4.00 7.37 10.76
C THR A 11 4.38 8.20 9.53
N ARG A 12 4.32 9.53 9.63
CA ARG A 12 4.85 10.38 8.54
C ARG A 12 6.37 10.32 8.43
N ASP A 13 7.04 9.97 9.52
CA ASP A 13 8.50 9.91 9.60
C ASP A 13 9.05 8.55 9.13
N GLY A 14 8.17 7.62 8.74
CA GLY A 14 8.55 6.28 8.31
C GLY A 14 7.59 5.19 8.76
N TYR A 15 7.96 3.94 8.55
CA TYR A 15 7.22 2.78 9.03
C TYR A 15 8.12 1.72 9.65
N VAL A 16 7.55 0.99 10.60
CA VAL A 16 8.14 -0.22 11.17
C VAL A 16 7.25 -1.40 10.83
N PHE A 17 7.77 -2.33 10.03
CA PHE A 17 7.10 -3.58 9.72
C PHE A 17 7.71 -4.71 10.54
N THR A 18 6.92 -5.31 11.42
CA THR A 18 7.31 -6.47 12.23
C THR A 18 6.70 -7.74 11.64
N PRO A 19 7.48 -8.56 10.92
CA PRO A 19 6.98 -9.81 10.34
C PRO A 19 6.72 -10.86 11.43
N ASN A 20 5.91 -11.87 11.11
CA ASN A 20 5.64 -13.00 12.01
C ASN A 20 6.89 -13.85 12.33
N LYS A 21 7.91 -13.78 11.47
CA LYS A 21 9.22 -14.40 11.61
C LYS A 21 10.26 -13.50 10.96
N GLY A 22 11.40 -13.33 11.63
CA GLY A 22 12.49 -12.48 11.18
C GLY A 22 12.53 -11.12 11.89
N GLU A 23 13.50 -10.30 11.50
CA GLU A 23 13.75 -9.00 12.13
C GLU A 23 12.79 -7.91 11.62
N PRO A 24 12.40 -6.94 12.47
CA PRO A 24 11.64 -5.77 12.05
C PRO A 24 12.38 -4.96 10.97
N GLN A 25 11.65 -4.57 9.93
CA GLN A 25 12.13 -3.64 8.91
C GLN A 25 11.72 -2.23 9.31
N ILE A 26 12.71 -1.35 9.45
CA ILE A 26 12.52 0.06 9.75
C ILE A 26 12.87 0.85 8.49
N VAL A 27 11.91 1.63 8.00
CA VAL A 27 12.12 2.51 6.85
C VAL A 27 11.78 3.92 7.29
N ASN A 28 12.79 4.79 7.32
CA ASN A 28 12.59 6.21 7.60
C ASN A 28 12.13 6.93 6.34
N ALA A 29 11.21 7.88 6.51
CA ALA A 29 10.84 8.81 5.45
C ALA A 29 11.95 9.87 5.35
N GLU A 30 12.89 9.65 4.44
CA GLU A 30 13.93 10.62 4.14
C GLU A 30 13.46 11.57 3.01
N GLY A 31 13.48 12.87 3.29
CA GLY A 31 13.09 13.91 2.33
C GLY A 31 11.59 14.16 2.23
N SER A 32 11.19 15.07 1.34
CA SER A 32 9.78 15.32 1.03
C SER A 32 9.32 14.41 -0.10
N LEU A 33 8.30 13.60 0.17
CA LEU A 33 7.66 12.75 -0.82
C LEU A 33 7.04 13.58 -1.95
N GLU A 34 6.46 14.74 -1.63
CA GLU A 34 5.93 15.66 -2.63
C GLU A 34 7.04 16.14 -3.58
N VAL A 35 8.19 16.56 -3.05
CA VAL A 35 9.34 16.97 -3.87
C VAL A 35 9.84 15.79 -4.71
N ALA A 36 9.94 14.59 -4.14
CA ALA A 36 10.37 13.40 -4.85
C ALA A 36 9.43 13.06 -6.03
N HIS A 37 8.11 13.08 -5.81
CA HIS A 37 7.12 12.79 -6.85
C HIS A 37 7.10 13.84 -7.96
N VAL A 38 7.19 15.13 -7.61
CA VAL A 38 7.26 16.21 -8.60
C VAL A 38 8.54 16.10 -9.43
N THR A 39 9.67 15.81 -8.78
CA THR A 39 10.97 15.67 -9.48
C THR A 39 10.93 14.50 -10.47
N ASP A 40 10.46 13.32 -10.04
CA ASP A 40 10.29 12.14 -10.91
C ASP A 40 9.43 12.45 -12.15
N PHE A 41 8.31 13.15 -11.95
CA PHE A 41 7.41 13.52 -13.04
C PHE A 41 8.06 14.50 -14.03
N LEU A 42 8.76 15.53 -13.54
CA LEU A 42 9.43 16.52 -14.38
C LEU A 42 10.61 15.91 -15.15
N ASP A 43 11.38 15.03 -14.51
CA ASP A 43 12.48 14.31 -15.16
C ASP A 43 11.96 13.36 -16.25
N ALA A 44 10.83 12.68 -16.02
CA ALA A 44 10.18 11.86 -17.03
C ALA A 44 9.80 12.66 -18.28
N ILE A 45 9.23 13.86 -18.10
CA ILE A 45 8.92 14.78 -19.21
C ILE A 45 10.20 15.21 -19.94
N LYS A 46 11.21 15.66 -19.18
CA LYS A 46 12.47 16.19 -19.74
C LYS A 46 13.23 15.14 -20.56
N ASN A 47 13.25 13.90 -20.07
CA ASN A 47 14.05 12.82 -20.65
C ASN A 47 13.25 11.95 -21.64
N GLY A 48 11.93 12.18 -21.78
CA GLY A 48 11.06 11.32 -22.58
C GLY A 48 10.92 9.91 -22.02
N SER A 49 11.13 9.73 -20.70
CA SER A 49 10.97 8.46 -20.00
C SER A 49 9.60 8.36 -19.32
N GLN A 50 9.28 7.20 -18.75
CA GLN A 50 8.07 7.04 -17.96
C GLN A 50 8.32 7.43 -16.50
N PRO A 51 7.34 8.04 -15.80
CA PRO A 51 7.39 8.19 -14.36
C PRO A 51 7.52 6.84 -13.66
N SER A 52 8.11 6.84 -12.46
CA SER A 52 8.32 5.63 -11.65
C SER A 52 7.02 4.89 -11.29
N ALA A 53 5.90 5.60 -11.18
CA ALA A 53 4.59 5.04 -10.88
C ALA A 53 3.66 5.08 -12.09
N GLY A 54 3.28 3.90 -12.59
CA GLY A 54 2.31 3.76 -13.68
C GLY A 54 0.86 3.91 -13.24
N ILE A 55 -0.03 4.19 -14.20
CA ILE A 55 -1.48 4.34 -13.97
C ILE A 55 -2.08 3.09 -13.30
N LYS A 56 -1.68 1.90 -13.75
CA LYS A 56 -2.16 0.62 -13.18
C LYS A 56 -1.87 0.53 -11.68
N THR A 57 -0.67 0.93 -11.26
CA THR A 57 -0.28 0.97 -9.84
C THR A 57 -1.19 1.92 -9.05
N GLY A 58 -1.51 3.08 -9.60
CA GLY A 58 -2.46 4.02 -8.98
C GLY A 58 -3.87 3.44 -8.81
N ILE A 59 -4.38 2.72 -9.81
CA ILE A 59 -5.68 2.03 -9.73
C ILE A 59 -5.64 0.94 -8.65
N GLU A 60 -4.59 0.12 -8.64
CA GLU A 60 -4.43 -0.96 -7.66
C GLU A 60 -4.29 -0.44 -6.22
N ALA A 61 -3.67 0.73 -6.04
CA ALA A 61 -3.58 1.40 -4.74
C ALA A 61 -4.93 1.81 -4.17
N CYS A 62 -6.02 1.85 -4.96
CA CYS A 62 -7.37 2.09 -4.47
C CYS A 62 -8.03 0.85 -3.83
N ASN A 63 -7.48 -0.36 -4.04
CA ASN A 63 -8.07 -1.61 -3.54
C ASN A 63 -8.27 -1.65 -2.01
N PRO A 64 -7.33 -1.18 -1.16
CA PRO A 64 -7.54 -1.11 0.29
C PRO A 64 -8.73 -0.22 0.68
N VAL A 65 -8.94 0.90 -0.01
CA VAL A 65 -10.08 1.80 0.26
C VAL A 65 -11.40 1.12 -0.12
N HIS A 66 -11.44 0.43 -1.26
CA HIS A 66 -12.60 -0.35 -1.66
C HIS A 66 -12.88 -1.51 -0.71
N LEU A 67 -11.85 -2.17 -0.19
CA LEU A 67 -11.97 -3.23 0.81
C LEU A 67 -12.58 -2.69 2.11
N ALA A 68 -12.07 -1.56 2.61
CA ALA A 68 -12.59 -0.90 3.80
C ALA A 68 -14.06 -0.48 3.61
N LYS A 69 -14.40 0.11 2.46
CA LYS A 69 -15.78 0.45 2.07
C LYS A 69 -16.68 -0.80 2.10
N ALA A 70 -16.24 -1.90 1.49
CA ALA A 70 -17.03 -3.13 1.44
C ALA A 70 -17.27 -3.71 2.84
N ALA A 71 -16.24 -3.74 3.69
CA ALA A 71 -16.34 -4.22 5.07
C ALA A 71 -17.30 -3.36 5.90
N TYR A 72 -17.21 -2.03 5.76
CA TYR A 72 -18.08 -1.09 6.47
C TYR A 72 -19.56 -1.28 6.12
N TRP A 73 -19.88 -1.45 4.83
CA TRP A 73 -21.26 -1.58 4.37
C TRP A 73 -21.85 -2.97 4.64
N LYS A 74 -21.05 -4.03 4.47
CA LYS A 74 -21.52 -5.40 4.71
C LYS A 74 -21.52 -5.81 6.18
N LYS A 75 -20.88 -5.04 7.07
CA LYS A 75 -20.67 -5.38 8.49
C LYS A 75 -20.04 -6.76 8.67
N LYS A 76 -19.13 -7.12 7.76
CA LYS A 76 -18.45 -8.42 7.70
C LYS A 76 -16.96 -8.22 7.43
N ARG A 77 -16.16 -9.23 7.78
CA ARG A 77 -14.78 -9.31 7.33
C ARG A 77 -14.74 -9.58 5.83
N MET A 78 -13.90 -8.83 5.12
CA MET A 78 -13.71 -8.92 3.69
C MET A 78 -12.23 -9.21 3.40
N LYS A 79 -11.96 -9.88 2.27
CA LYS A 79 -10.60 -10.08 1.77
C LYS A 79 -10.50 -9.73 0.28
N PHE A 80 -9.29 -9.44 -0.15
CA PHE A 80 -8.97 -9.29 -1.57
C PHE A 80 -8.58 -10.66 -2.14
N ASP A 81 -9.28 -11.11 -3.19
CA ASP A 81 -8.95 -12.29 -3.98
C ASP A 81 -8.06 -11.86 -5.16
N PRO A 82 -6.75 -12.18 -5.14
CA PRO A 82 -5.82 -11.74 -6.18
C PRO A 82 -6.01 -12.50 -7.50
N THR A 83 -6.61 -13.69 -7.50
CA THR A 83 -6.89 -14.45 -8.73
C THR A 83 -8.03 -13.82 -9.51
N GLY A 84 -9.06 -13.36 -8.80
CA GLY A 84 -10.23 -12.70 -9.39
C GLY A 84 -10.14 -11.17 -9.44
N MET A 85 -9.07 -10.56 -8.90
CA MET A 85 -8.93 -9.11 -8.73
C MET A 85 -10.17 -8.46 -8.11
N LYS A 86 -10.73 -9.10 -7.07
CA LYS A 86 -12.04 -8.73 -6.50
C LYS A 86 -12.05 -8.80 -4.98
N ILE A 87 -13.00 -8.08 -4.38
CA ILE A 87 -13.25 -8.12 -2.95
C ILE A 87 -14.37 -9.12 -2.65
N VAL A 88 -14.09 -10.07 -1.77
CA VAL A 88 -15.01 -11.16 -1.38
C VAL A 88 -15.15 -11.23 0.14
N GLU A 89 -16.22 -11.87 0.62
CA GLU A 89 -16.38 -12.13 2.05
C GLU A 89 -15.29 -13.10 2.52
N ASP A 90 -14.75 -12.85 3.70
CA ASP A 90 -13.76 -13.73 4.33
C ASP A 90 -14.49 -14.79 5.16
N VAL A 91 -15.02 -15.79 4.46
CA VAL A 91 -15.68 -16.98 5.03
C VAL A 91 -14.63 -17.97 5.54
#